data_AF-A0A7C4D6F5-F1
#
_entry.id   AF-A0A7C4D6F5-F1
#
_cell.length_a   1.000
_cell.length_b   1.000
_cell.length_c   1.000
_cell.angle_alpha   90.00
_cell.angle_beta   90.00
_cell.angle_gamma   90.00
#
_symmetry.space_group_name_H-M   'P 1'
#
loop_
_entity.id
_entity.type
_entity.pdbx_description
1 polymer ?
#
loop_
_entity_poly.entity_id
_entity_poly.type
_entity_poly.pdbx_seq_one_letter_code
_entity_poly.pdbx_strand_id
1 'polypeptide(L)'
;MLRKILENEIDSLNVEKALKNSLSRRKPRPCGFTIHTGIGCVFKCIYCYIEDMGFPWSIKKYSLNGYEIVYSLLSNPYFIPGEKGSLIAIGSVTEPFHPLTIDTTIDYIDKIAKYLKNPVQFSTKMYIDNNMAKLILDKDPGISPLITIVSLKKHRLLEPYAPTPEKRFESISNMRKNGLKPFLFLRPIIPGLIEEEFENIIDKSIEYGAVGIVTGSLRVSESILNKFIKTGIDVSELIKRLPRKPRGREQVSVYTSDIKEMIAKYARKHGLIFFTEACMANLYTHGYSCWKMIHLGYDTGVKPKQPSKNSVYEIASALNISVEDIKLSDYSIYLWISSGWNRSILLSELIHSRYRICVRILRV
;
A
#
# COMPACT_ATOMS: atom_id res chain seq x y z
N MET A 1 22.50 14.61 -7.97
CA MET A 1 22.22 15.14 -9.32
C MET A 1 20.77 15.63 -9.43
N LEU A 2 19.76 14.77 -9.33
CA LEU A 2 18.35 15.16 -9.52
C LEU A 2 17.83 16.28 -8.58
N ARG A 3 18.25 16.32 -7.30
CA ARG A 3 17.89 17.43 -6.39
C ARG A 3 18.36 18.79 -6.89
N LYS A 4 19.63 18.87 -7.32
CA LYS A 4 20.20 20.10 -7.89
C LYS A 4 19.48 20.54 -9.16
N ILE A 5 19.05 19.58 -9.99
CA ILE A 5 18.23 19.88 -11.18
C ILE A 5 16.91 20.54 -10.76
N LEU A 6 16.20 19.96 -9.78
CA LEU A 6 14.95 20.54 -9.29
C LEU A 6 15.14 21.92 -8.66
N GLU A 7 16.21 22.13 -7.89
CA GLU A 7 16.54 23.43 -7.28
C GLU A 7 16.82 24.51 -8.33
N ASN A 8 17.43 24.15 -9.46
CA ASN A 8 17.80 25.10 -10.50
C ASN A 8 16.68 25.38 -11.51
N GLU A 9 15.78 24.42 -11.75
CA GLU A 9 14.80 24.48 -12.84
C GLU A 9 13.37 24.77 -12.40
N ILE A 10 13.06 24.68 -11.10
CA ILE A 10 11.69 24.77 -10.60
C ILE A 10 11.53 25.95 -9.64
N ASP A 11 11.12 27.10 -10.19
CA ASP A 11 10.87 28.33 -9.41
C ASP A 11 9.83 28.15 -8.29
N SER A 12 8.86 27.26 -8.49
CA SER A 12 7.80 26.96 -7.52
C SER A 12 8.25 26.06 -6.34
N LEU A 13 9.50 25.61 -6.33
CA LEU A 13 10.03 24.70 -5.30
C LEU A 13 10.43 25.46 -4.03
N ASN A 14 9.73 25.21 -2.93
CA ASN A 14 10.19 25.64 -1.62
C ASN A 14 10.99 24.51 -0.92
N VAL A 15 12.32 24.58 -1.04
CA VAL A 15 13.25 23.60 -0.48
C VAL A 15 13.11 23.47 1.04
N GLU A 16 13.00 24.59 1.76
CA GLU A 16 12.90 24.58 3.22
C GLU A 16 11.65 23.84 3.69
N LYS A 17 10.50 24.11 3.06
CA LYS A 17 9.23 23.44 3.34
C LYS A 17 9.29 21.95 3.03
N ALA A 18 9.91 21.55 1.92
CA ALA A 18 10.12 20.16 1.55
C ALA A 18 11.02 19.42 2.57
N LEU A 19 12.07 20.05 3.08
CA LEU A 19 12.98 19.46 4.07
C LEU A 19 12.35 19.37 5.47
N LYS A 20 11.55 20.37 5.88
CA LYS A 20 10.83 20.33 7.17
C LYS A 20 9.79 19.22 7.23
N ASN A 21 9.20 18.85 6.08
CA ASN A 21 8.18 17.80 6.00
C ASN A 21 8.70 16.45 6.53
N SER A 22 7.88 15.71 7.29
CA SER A 22 8.25 14.40 7.82
C SER A 22 8.70 13.39 6.76
N LEU A 23 8.20 13.48 5.52
CA LEU A 23 8.55 12.61 4.41
C LEU A 23 10.04 12.66 4.05
N SER A 24 10.75 13.74 4.37
CA SER A 24 12.20 13.86 4.17
C SER A 24 13.05 13.00 5.11
N ARG A 25 12.44 12.36 6.11
CA ARG A 25 13.16 11.58 7.13
C ARG A 25 12.40 10.34 7.63
N ARG A 26 11.12 10.22 7.28
CA ARG A 26 10.25 9.14 7.73
C ARG A 26 10.70 7.81 7.13
N LYS A 27 10.78 6.80 7.99
CA LYS A 27 11.07 5.41 7.61
C LYS A 27 9.92 4.83 6.76
N PRO A 28 10.19 4.00 5.73
CA PRO A 28 9.16 3.34 4.95
C PRO A 28 8.37 2.32 5.79
N ARG A 29 7.21 1.91 5.29
CA ARG A 29 6.44 0.77 5.81
C ARG A 29 6.85 -0.51 5.04
N PRO A 30 6.51 -1.73 5.52
CA PRO A 30 6.90 -2.98 4.85
C PRO A 30 6.53 -3.15 3.37
N CYS A 31 5.68 -2.27 2.81
CA CYS A 31 5.29 -2.26 1.39
C CYS A 31 5.66 -0.95 0.67
N GLY A 32 6.59 -0.16 1.24
CA GLY A 32 7.10 1.07 0.64
C GLY A 32 6.79 2.35 1.43
N PHE A 33 7.11 3.47 0.80
CA PHE A 33 6.82 4.81 1.29
C PHE A 33 5.33 5.10 1.17
N THR A 34 4.77 5.73 2.19
CA THR A 34 3.41 6.27 2.11
C THR A 34 3.47 7.76 1.81
N ILE A 35 2.55 8.25 0.98
CA ILE A 35 2.39 9.67 0.67
C ILE A 35 0.96 10.08 1.05
N HIS A 36 0.82 11.30 1.56
CA HIS A 36 -0.43 11.83 2.06
C HIS A 36 -0.83 13.02 1.21
N THR A 37 -2.00 12.97 0.58
CA THR A 37 -2.57 14.06 -0.22
C THR A 37 -3.45 14.98 0.62
N GLY A 38 -3.69 14.58 1.86
CA GLY A 38 -4.42 15.26 2.91
C GLY A 38 -4.21 14.58 4.26
N ILE A 39 -4.78 15.16 5.31
CA ILE A 39 -4.76 14.66 6.68
C ILE A 39 -6.20 14.50 7.15
N GLY A 40 -6.53 13.30 7.65
CA GLY A 40 -7.88 12.94 8.08
C GLY A 40 -8.78 12.46 6.93
N CYS A 41 -9.96 11.97 7.25
CA CYS A 41 -10.89 11.39 6.28
C CYS A 41 -12.34 11.58 6.74
N VAL A 42 -13.27 11.85 5.83
CA VAL A 42 -14.69 12.06 6.17
C VAL A 42 -15.51 10.77 6.22
N PHE A 43 -14.97 9.64 5.78
CA PHE A 43 -15.74 8.40 5.63
C PHE A 43 -16.10 7.69 6.93
N LYS A 44 -15.35 7.94 8.01
CA LYS A 44 -15.61 7.41 9.36
C LYS A 44 -15.91 5.90 9.38
N CYS A 45 -15.21 5.12 8.55
CA CYS A 45 -15.41 3.66 8.55
C CYS A 45 -15.12 3.13 9.95
N ILE A 46 -15.97 2.23 10.47
CA ILE A 46 -15.89 1.81 11.88
C ILE A 46 -14.59 1.08 12.21
N TYR A 47 -13.98 0.46 11.20
CA TYR A 47 -12.73 -0.26 11.26
C TYR A 47 -11.49 0.63 11.00
N CYS A 48 -11.68 1.94 10.77
CA CYS A 48 -10.61 2.82 10.35
C CYS A 48 -9.69 3.19 11.51
N TYR A 49 -8.38 2.98 11.30
CA TYR A 49 -7.36 3.16 12.31
C TYR A 49 -6.87 4.61 12.48
N ILE A 50 -7.27 5.53 11.59
CA ILE A 50 -6.62 6.86 11.53
C ILE A 50 -6.92 7.71 12.76
N GLU A 51 -8.10 7.55 13.37
CA GLU A 51 -8.46 8.25 14.61
C GLU A 51 -7.58 7.80 15.77
N ASP A 52 -7.27 6.51 15.87
CA ASP A 52 -6.35 5.98 16.89
C ASP A 52 -4.91 6.46 16.65
N MET A 53 -4.57 6.85 15.42
CA MET A 53 -3.32 7.53 15.10
C MET A 53 -3.35 9.05 15.39
N GLY A 54 -4.48 9.58 15.85
CA GLY A 54 -4.67 11.00 16.17
C GLY A 54 -5.13 11.87 15.00
N PHE A 55 -5.61 11.29 13.90
CA PHE A 55 -6.14 12.05 12.77
C PHE A 55 -7.63 12.34 12.91
N PRO A 56 -8.10 13.53 12.49
CA PRO A 56 -9.50 13.91 12.61
C PRO A 56 -10.39 13.28 11.54
N TRP A 57 -11.71 13.34 11.75
CA TRP A 57 -12.72 12.98 10.75
C TRP A 57 -13.10 14.13 9.79
N SER A 58 -12.21 15.10 9.66
CA SER A 58 -12.24 16.16 8.67
C SER A 58 -11.05 15.99 7.73
N ILE A 59 -11.09 16.62 6.56
CA ILE A 59 -9.97 16.59 5.62
C ILE A 59 -9.30 17.96 5.61
N LYS A 60 -7.99 17.97 5.86
CA LYS A 60 -7.11 19.09 5.57
C LYS A 60 -6.20 18.71 4.41
N LYS A 61 -6.25 19.48 3.31
CA LYS A 61 -5.37 19.28 2.14
C LYS A 61 -3.90 19.31 2.56
N TYR A 62 -3.08 18.45 1.98
CA TYR A 62 -1.65 18.42 2.30
C TYR A 62 -0.98 19.68 1.78
N SER A 63 -0.06 20.25 2.55
CA SER A 63 0.51 21.56 2.23
C SER A 63 1.53 21.52 1.09
N LEU A 64 2.09 20.36 0.77
CA LEU A 64 3.14 20.24 -0.23
C LEU A 64 2.56 20.15 -1.64
N ASN A 65 3.22 20.75 -2.63
CA ASN A 65 2.99 20.45 -4.05
C ASN A 65 3.84 19.26 -4.51
N GLY A 66 3.65 18.80 -5.75
CA GLY A 66 4.30 17.61 -6.29
C GLY A 66 5.83 17.74 -6.38
N TYR A 67 6.35 18.93 -6.69
CA TYR A 67 7.80 19.16 -6.71
C TYR A 67 8.40 19.05 -5.30
N GLU A 68 7.73 19.62 -4.31
CA GLU A 68 8.13 19.54 -2.91
C GLU A 68 8.06 18.08 -2.40
N ILE A 69 7.09 17.27 -2.82
CA ILE A 69 7.04 15.83 -2.50
C ILE A 69 8.21 15.07 -3.10
N VAL A 70 8.50 15.30 -4.39
CA VAL A 70 9.65 14.68 -5.07
C VAL A 70 10.94 15.05 -4.35
N TYR A 71 11.10 16.32 -4.00
CA TYR A 71 12.28 16.80 -3.28
C TYR A 71 12.39 16.20 -1.86
N SER A 72 11.28 16.10 -1.12
CA SER A 72 11.23 15.42 0.18
C SER A 72 11.67 13.96 0.05
N LEU A 73 11.17 13.22 -0.94
CA LEU A 73 11.57 11.83 -1.17
C LEU A 73 13.06 11.71 -1.49
N LEU A 74 13.58 12.53 -2.41
CA LEU A 74 15.01 12.51 -2.77
C LEU A 74 15.93 12.92 -1.61
N SER A 75 15.40 13.63 -0.63
CA SER A 75 16.12 14.02 0.58
C SER A 75 16.03 12.96 1.69
N ASN A 76 15.17 11.95 1.53
CA ASN A 76 15.02 10.90 2.51
C ASN A 76 16.15 9.87 2.44
N PRO A 77 16.85 9.59 3.55
CA PRO A 77 18.01 8.69 3.55
C PRO A 77 17.67 7.22 3.26
N TYR A 78 16.39 6.83 3.29
CA TYR A 78 15.94 5.46 2.99
C TYR A 78 15.33 5.32 1.60
N PHE A 79 15.15 6.41 0.86
CA PHE A 79 14.45 6.39 -0.42
C PHE A 79 15.41 6.10 -1.57
N ILE A 80 15.07 5.09 -2.37
CA ILE A 80 15.83 4.74 -3.58
C ILE A 80 15.02 5.21 -4.80
N PRO A 81 15.49 6.21 -5.57
CA PRO A 81 14.78 6.68 -6.76
C PRO A 81 14.91 5.70 -7.95
N GLY A 82 13.95 5.75 -8.87
CA GLY A 82 13.96 5.02 -10.13
C GLY A 82 12.93 3.90 -10.22
N GLU A 83 12.75 3.35 -11.42
CA GLU A 83 11.78 2.28 -11.74
C GLU A 83 11.97 1.01 -10.90
N LYS A 84 13.23 0.71 -10.54
CA LYS A 84 13.59 -0.39 -9.64
C LYS A 84 13.72 0.02 -8.16
N GLY A 85 13.40 1.27 -7.84
CA GLY A 85 13.57 1.87 -6.53
C GLY A 85 12.48 1.52 -5.52
N SER A 86 12.39 2.34 -4.48
CA SER A 86 11.40 2.24 -3.41
C SER A 86 9.97 2.32 -3.95
N LEU A 87 9.07 1.52 -3.41
CA LEU A 87 7.66 1.53 -3.79
C LEU A 87 6.94 2.67 -3.08
N ILE A 88 5.91 3.24 -3.72
CA ILE A 88 5.15 4.39 -3.20
C ILE A 88 3.66 4.04 -3.13
N ALA A 89 3.02 4.38 -2.01
CA ALA A 89 1.58 4.22 -1.80
C ALA A 89 0.91 5.54 -1.41
N ILE A 90 -0.09 5.96 -2.19
CA ILE A 90 -0.89 7.16 -1.96
C ILE A 90 -2.21 6.79 -1.25
N GLY A 91 -2.66 7.63 -0.31
CA GLY A 91 -3.98 7.48 0.35
C GLY A 91 -3.96 6.75 1.70
N SER A 92 -2.89 6.86 2.49
CA SER A 92 -2.75 6.08 3.74
C SER A 92 -3.42 6.69 4.98
N VAL A 93 -3.72 7.99 5.00
CA VAL A 93 -4.35 8.67 6.16
C VAL A 93 -5.41 9.68 5.73
N THR A 94 -5.79 9.63 4.45
CA THR A 94 -6.81 10.45 3.83
C THR A 94 -7.33 9.72 2.60
N GLU A 95 -8.47 10.17 2.09
CA GLU A 95 -9.01 9.63 0.86
C GLU A 95 -8.50 10.43 -0.35
N PRO A 96 -7.67 9.84 -1.22
CA PRO A 96 -6.88 10.63 -2.17
C PRO A 96 -7.72 11.32 -3.25
N PHE A 97 -8.84 10.72 -3.65
CA PHE A 97 -9.72 11.28 -4.68
C PHE A 97 -10.94 12.03 -4.10
N HIS A 98 -10.89 12.41 -2.83
CA HIS A 98 -11.87 13.36 -2.30
C HIS A 98 -11.73 14.71 -3.03
N PRO A 99 -12.83 15.46 -3.28
CA PRO A 99 -12.77 16.75 -3.99
C PRO A 99 -11.73 17.74 -3.45
N LEU A 100 -11.46 17.72 -2.14
CA LEU A 100 -10.45 18.59 -1.50
C LEU A 100 -8.99 18.18 -1.77
N THR A 101 -8.74 16.94 -2.20
CA THR A 101 -7.38 16.38 -2.34
C THR A 101 -7.08 15.88 -3.75
N ILE A 102 -8.08 15.79 -4.63
CA ILE A 102 -7.94 15.18 -5.95
C ILE A 102 -6.87 15.87 -6.80
N ASP A 103 -6.83 17.19 -6.83
CA ASP A 103 -5.80 17.94 -7.57
C ASP A 103 -4.39 17.65 -7.05
N THR A 104 -4.25 17.55 -5.72
CA THR A 104 -2.97 17.18 -5.08
C THR A 104 -2.56 15.75 -5.44
N THR A 105 -3.51 14.83 -5.48
CA THR A 105 -3.26 13.45 -5.88
C THR A 105 -2.75 13.38 -7.32
N ILE A 106 -3.41 14.06 -8.26
CA ILE A 106 -3.00 14.09 -9.67
C ILE A 106 -1.65 14.77 -9.86
N ASP A 107 -1.41 15.90 -9.18
CA ASP A 107 -0.12 16.59 -9.19
C ASP A 107 1.01 15.67 -8.66
N TYR A 108 0.77 14.93 -7.58
CA TYR A 108 1.76 14.00 -7.05
C TYR A 108 2.05 12.84 -8.00
N ILE A 109 1.03 12.25 -8.61
CA ILE A 109 1.20 11.18 -9.60
C ILE A 109 2.05 11.70 -10.77
N ASP A 110 1.70 12.87 -11.34
CA ASP A 110 2.42 13.50 -12.46
C ASP A 110 3.90 13.75 -12.13
N LYS A 111 4.21 14.36 -10.98
CA LYS A 111 5.61 14.69 -10.64
C LYS A 111 6.42 13.45 -10.26
N ILE A 112 5.82 12.48 -9.56
CA ILE A 112 6.52 11.24 -9.23
C ILE A 112 6.83 10.45 -10.51
N ALA A 113 5.86 10.30 -11.42
CA ALA A 113 6.08 9.62 -12.70
C ALA A 113 7.16 10.32 -13.53
N LYS A 114 7.13 11.65 -13.64
CA LYS A 114 8.08 12.43 -14.44
C LYS A 114 9.51 12.41 -13.91
N TYR A 115 9.70 12.60 -12.60
CA TYR A 115 11.03 12.83 -12.03
C TYR A 115 11.62 11.61 -11.34
N LEU A 116 10.80 10.75 -10.73
CA LEU A 116 11.25 9.63 -9.93
C LEU A 116 11.09 8.29 -10.65
N LYS A 117 10.01 8.12 -11.42
CA LYS A 117 9.64 6.87 -12.11
C LYS A 117 9.46 5.67 -11.17
N ASN A 118 9.42 5.91 -9.86
CA ASN A 118 9.22 4.87 -8.86
C ASN A 118 7.83 4.25 -9.00
N PRO A 119 7.65 2.93 -8.75
CA PRO A 119 6.33 2.31 -8.83
C PRO A 119 5.32 2.90 -7.82
N VAL A 120 4.20 3.40 -8.32
CA VAL A 120 3.15 4.04 -7.51
C VAL A 120 1.88 3.19 -7.46
N GLN A 121 1.31 3.05 -6.27
CA GLN A 121 -0.06 2.58 -6.07
C GLN A 121 -0.90 3.63 -5.35
N PHE A 122 -2.21 3.55 -5.50
CA PHE A 122 -3.16 4.24 -4.63
C PHE A 122 -4.23 3.27 -4.14
N SER A 123 -4.82 3.58 -2.99
CA SER A 123 -6.04 2.92 -2.53
C SER A 123 -7.17 3.93 -2.38
N THR A 124 -8.36 3.57 -2.84
CA THR A 124 -9.52 4.47 -2.86
C THR A 124 -10.82 3.71 -2.58
N LYS A 125 -11.79 4.41 -2.01
CA LYS A 125 -13.22 4.07 -1.96
C LYS A 125 -14.07 5.05 -2.78
N MET A 126 -13.47 6.14 -3.28
CA MET A 126 -14.16 7.09 -4.14
C MET A 126 -14.57 6.47 -5.47
N TYR A 127 -15.69 6.97 -6.01
CA TYR A 127 -16.06 6.73 -7.40
C TYR A 127 -15.04 7.40 -8.33
N ILE A 128 -14.63 6.70 -9.37
CA ILE A 128 -13.72 7.18 -10.40
C ILE A 128 -14.41 7.00 -11.74
N ASP A 129 -14.74 8.11 -12.39
CA ASP A 129 -15.34 8.10 -13.72
C ASP A 129 -14.29 7.87 -14.83
N ASN A 130 -14.74 7.79 -16.07
CA ASN A 130 -13.87 7.58 -17.22
C ASN A 130 -12.88 8.74 -17.46
N ASN A 131 -13.27 9.98 -17.20
CA ASN A 131 -12.40 11.15 -17.42
C ASN A 131 -11.24 11.15 -16.41
N MET A 132 -11.54 10.88 -15.15
CA MET A 132 -10.54 10.74 -14.11
C MET A 132 -9.66 9.51 -14.33
N ALA A 133 -10.23 8.37 -14.75
CA ALA A 133 -9.45 7.19 -15.10
C ALA A 133 -8.46 7.46 -16.24
N LYS A 134 -8.91 8.16 -17.29
CA LYS A 134 -8.06 8.59 -18.41
C LYS A 134 -6.97 9.55 -17.93
N LEU A 135 -7.31 10.55 -17.12
CA LEU A 135 -6.33 11.48 -16.57
C LEU A 135 -5.26 10.77 -15.74
N ILE A 136 -5.65 9.83 -14.88
CA ILE A 136 -4.72 9.02 -14.09
C ILE A 136 -3.77 8.23 -15.00
N LEU A 137 -4.30 7.57 -16.03
CA LEU A 137 -3.51 6.83 -17.02
C LEU A 137 -2.53 7.74 -17.76
N ASP A 138 -2.99 8.92 -18.19
CA ASP A 138 -2.16 9.91 -18.91
C ASP A 138 -1.00 10.41 -18.04
N LYS A 139 -1.16 10.43 -16.70
CA LYS A 139 -0.10 10.83 -15.76
C LYS A 139 0.87 9.70 -15.43
N ASP A 140 0.36 8.51 -15.21
CA ASP A 140 1.17 7.33 -14.91
C ASP A 140 0.48 6.06 -15.45
N PRO A 141 0.89 5.56 -16.63
CA PRO A 141 0.32 4.35 -17.22
C PRO A 141 0.58 3.08 -16.39
N GLY A 142 1.58 3.09 -15.51
CA GLY A 142 1.97 1.94 -14.68
C GLY A 142 1.24 1.88 -13.35
N ILE A 143 0.58 2.97 -12.93
CA ILE A 143 0.01 3.13 -11.59
C ILE A 143 -0.92 1.98 -11.22
N SER A 144 -0.80 1.50 -9.98
CA SER A 144 -1.61 0.39 -9.44
C SER A 144 -2.84 0.89 -8.68
N PRO A 145 -4.07 0.73 -9.23
CA PRO A 145 -5.29 1.08 -8.54
C PRO A 145 -5.75 -0.03 -7.59
N LEU A 146 -5.97 0.30 -6.32
CA LEU A 146 -6.54 -0.61 -5.30
C LEU A 146 -7.92 -0.10 -4.88
N ILE A 147 -8.99 -0.77 -5.33
CA ILE A 147 -10.37 -0.33 -5.10
C ILE A 147 -10.96 -1.08 -3.91
N THR A 148 -11.23 -0.37 -2.81
CA THR A 148 -11.61 -1.01 -1.55
C THR A 148 -13.09 -1.37 -1.51
N ILE A 149 -13.40 -2.66 -1.44
CA ILE A 149 -14.75 -3.18 -1.23
C ILE A 149 -14.63 -4.28 -0.18
N VAL A 150 -15.33 -4.12 0.95
CA VAL A 150 -15.19 -4.98 2.13
C VAL A 150 -16.46 -5.72 2.52
N SER A 151 -17.61 -5.24 2.04
CA SER A 151 -18.92 -5.83 2.28
C SER A 151 -19.89 -5.33 1.23
N LEU A 152 -20.82 -6.18 0.79
CA LEU A 152 -21.98 -5.80 -0.02
C LEU A 152 -23.17 -5.51 0.88
N LYS A 153 -23.42 -6.38 1.86
CA LYS A 153 -24.63 -6.32 2.70
C LYS A 153 -24.55 -5.28 3.81
N LYS A 154 -23.41 -5.19 4.49
CA LYS A 154 -23.22 -4.37 5.71
C LYS A 154 -22.48 -3.06 5.44
N HIS A 155 -22.28 -2.68 4.18
CA HIS A 155 -21.47 -1.51 3.80
C HIS A 155 -21.91 -0.21 4.47
N ARG A 156 -23.22 0.07 4.64
CA ARG A 156 -23.69 1.29 5.31
C ARG A 156 -23.38 1.33 6.80
N LEU A 157 -23.32 0.16 7.46
CA LEU A 157 -22.93 0.07 8.86
C LEU A 157 -21.41 0.21 9.01
N LEU A 158 -20.65 -0.44 8.12
CA LEU A 158 -19.19 -0.45 8.18
C LEU A 158 -18.56 0.86 7.68
N GLU A 159 -19.16 1.49 6.68
CA GLU A 159 -18.61 2.60 5.88
C GLU A 159 -19.70 3.64 5.55
N PRO A 160 -20.31 4.27 6.57
CA PRO A 160 -21.56 5.02 6.44
C PRO A 160 -21.52 6.20 5.46
N TYR A 161 -20.35 6.82 5.26
CA TYR A 161 -20.20 8.00 4.40
C TYR A 161 -19.35 7.74 3.15
N ALA A 162 -18.96 6.50 2.89
CA ALA A 162 -18.24 6.14 1.67
C ALA A 162 -19.23 5.80 0.55
N PRO A 163 -18.84 5.96 -0.74
CA PRO A 163 -19.67 5.52 -1.86
C PRO A 163 -20.08 4.05 -1.75
N THR A 164 -21.23 3.68 -2.33
CA THR A 164 -21.72 2.30 -2.30
C THR A 164 -20.75 1.33 -2.97
N PRO A 165 -20.74 0.04 -2.60
CA PRO A 165 -19.95 -0.98 -3.30
C PRO A 165 -20.18 -0.98 -4.81
N GLU A 166 -21.42 -0.76 -5.24
CA GLU A 166 -21.79 -0.67 -6.65
C GLU A 166 -21.03 0.44 -7.40
N LYS A 167 -20.97 1.65 -6.83
CA LYS A 167 -20.16 2.75 -7.38
C LYS A 167 -18.67 2.40 -7.43
N ARG A 168 -18.17 1.62 -6.46
CA ARG A 168 -16.77 1.19 -6.44
C ARG A 168 -16.48 0.12 -7.50
N PHE A 169 -17.42 -0.79 -7.75
CA PHE A 169 -17.34 -1.71 -8.89
C PHE A 169 -17.33 -0.94 -10.21
N GLU A 170 -18.21 0.06 -10.38
CA GLU A 170 -18.18 0.94 -11.56
C GLU A 170 -16.80 1.60 -11.77
N SER A 171 -16.12 2.03 -10.70
CA SER A 171 -14.73 2.53 -10.79
C SER A 171 -13.77 1.50 -11.38
N ILE A 172 -13.90 0.22 -11.00
CA ILE A 172 -13.10 -0.88 -11.58
C ILE A 172 -13.36 -0.96 -13.09
N SER A 173 -14.64 -0.95 -13.51
CA SER A 173 -15.00 -1.00 -14.93
C SER A 173 -14.48 0.21 -15.71
N ASN A 174 -14.64 1.41 -15.19
CA ASN A 174 -14.16 2.65 -15.82
C ASN A 174 -12.63 2.63 -15.97
N MET A 175 -11.90 2.26 -14.93
CA MET A 175 -10.44 2.12 -14.98
C MET A 175 -10.01 1.06 -16.00
N ARG A 176 -10.68 -0.11 -15.99
CA ARG A 176 -10.35 -1.20 -16.89
C ARG A 176 -10.56 -0.83 -18.35
N LYS A 177 -11.68 -0.16 -18.67
CA LYS A 177 -12.00 0.35 -20.02
C LYS A 177 -10.97 1.33 -20.55
N ASN A 178 -10.37 2.13 -19.67
CA ASN A 178 -9.31 3.08 -20.03
C ASN A 178 -7.90 2.44 -20.06
N GLY A 179 -7.77 1.13 -19.82
CA GLY A 179 -6.48 0.42 -19.91
C GLY A 179 -5.69 0.33 -18.60
N LEU A 180 -6.21 0.86 -17.48
CA LEU A 180 -5.64 0.62 -16.16
C LEU A 180 -5.89 -0.84 -15.72
N LYS A 181 -5.14 -1.27 -14.69
CA LYS A 181 -5.17 -2.63 -14.13
C LYS A 181 -5.70 -2.61 -12.69
N PRO A 182 -6.98 -2.30 -12.44
CA PRO A 182 -7.52 -2.19 -11.09
C PRO A 182 -7.58 -3.54 -10.37
N PHE A 183 -7.19 -3.54 -9.10
CA PHE A 183 -7.37 -4.68 -8.20
C PHE A 183 -8.53 -4.43 -7.24
N LEU A 184 -9.29 -5.48 -6.94
CA LEU A 184 -10.13 -5.52 -5.75
C LEU A 184 -9.22 -5.45 -4.53
N PHE A 185 -9.44 -4.46 -3.67
CA PHE A 185 -8.74 -4.33 -2.40
C PHE A 185 -9.64 -4.77 -1.26
N LEU A 186 -9.67 -6.08 -1.01
CA LEU A 186 -10.45 -6.68 0.06
C LEU A 186 -9.72 -6.52 1.40
N ARG A 187 -9.75 -5.29 1.91
CA ARG A 187 -9.05 -4.89 3.13
C ARG A 187 -9.84 -3.84 3.91
N PRO A 188 -10.21 -4.12 5.17
CA PRO A 188 -9.86 -5.32 5.94
C PRO A 188 -10.77 -6.53 5.66
N ILE A 189 -10.23 -7.72 5.87
CA ILE A 189 -10.99 -8.97 6.11
C ILE A 189 -11.57 -8.89 7.52
N ILE A 190 -12.89 -8.97 7.64
CA ILE A 190 -13.64 -8.93 8.90
C ILE A 190 -14.26 -10.31 9.15
N PRO A 191 -13.68 -11.13 10.06
CA PRO A 191 -14.19 -12.48 10.32
C PRO A 191 -15.62 -12.49 10.85
N GLY A 192 -16.38 -13.51 10.46
CA GLY A 192 -17.81 -13.64 10.75
C GLY A 192 -18.71 -12.81 9.84
N LEU A 193 -18.14 -12.02 8.93
CA LEU A 193 -18.88 -11.28 7.91
C LEU A 193 -18.45 -11.68 6.51
N ILE A 194 -17.13 -11.65 6.27
CA ILE A 194 -16.60 -11.79 4.92
C ILE A 194 -16.82 -13.18 4.34
N GLU A 195 -16.83 -14.22 5.18
CA GLU A 195 -17.07 -15.61 4.81
C GLU A 195 -18.43 -15.81 4.14
N GLU A 196 -19.42 -14.96 4.43
CA GLU A 196 -20.77 -15.04 3.84
C GLU A 196 -20.90 -14.37 2.46
N GLU A 197 -19.91 -13.57 2.04
CA GLU A 197 -20.06 -12.72 0.86
C GLU A 197 -18.80 -12.55 0.01
N PHE A 198 -17.66 -13.11 0.38
CA PHE A 198 -16.42 -12.95 -0.39
C PHE A 198 -16.54 -13.51 -1.81
N GLU A 199 -17.25 -14.62 -2.01
CA GLU A 199 -17.50 -15.21 -3.33
C GLU A 199 -18.24 -14.22 -4.23
N ASN A 200 -19.37 -13.67 -3.76
CA ASN A 200 -20.13 -12.65 -4.48
C ASN A 200 -19.33 -11.37 -4.76
N ILE A 201 -18.48 -10.93 -3.81
CA ILE A 201 -17.60 -9.76 -4.01
C ILE A 201 -16.58 -10.05 -5.12
N ILE A 202 -16.02 -11.26 -5.14
CA ILE A 202 -15.05 -11.69 -6.15
C ILE A 202 -15.72 -11.79 -7.52
N ASP A 203 -16.87 -12.46 -7.62
CA ASP A 203 -17.58 -12.65 -8.89
C ASP A 203 -17.95 -11.31 -9.52
N LYS A 204 -18.48 -10.38 -8.72
CA LYS A 204 -18.71 -8.99 -9.17
C LYS A 204 -17.43 -8.27 -9.56
N SER A 205 -16.33 -8.48 -8.83
CA SER A 205 -15.05 -7.86 -9.21
C SER A 205 -14.57 -8.35 -10.57
N ILE A 206 -14.77 -9.63 -10.89
CA ILE A 206 -14.45 -10.22 -12.20
C ILE A 206 -15.33 -9.61 -13.29
N GLU A 207 -16.64 -9.56 -13.06
CA GLU A 207 -17.62 -8.96 -14.00
C GLU A 207 -17.24 -7.52 -14.38
N TYR A 208 -16.80 -6.72 -13.40
CA TYR A 208 -16.39 -5.34 -13.62
C TYR A 208 -14.94 -5.20 -14.11
N GLY A 209 -14.20 -6.31 -14.25
CA GLY A 209 -12.90 -6.33 -14.90
C GLY A 209 -11.69 -6.09 -13.99
N ALA A 210 -11.79 -6.42 -12.70
CA ALA A 210 -10.63 -6.44 -11.81
C ALA A 210 -9.60 -7.45 -12.32
N VAL A 211 -8.31 -7.10 -12.28
CA VAL A 211 -7.23 -8.00 -12.73
C VAL A 211 -6.79 -8.97 -11.62
N GLY A 212 -7.15 -8.66 -10.38
CA GLY A 212 -6.77 -9.44 -9.21
C GLY A 212 -7.38 -8.90 -7.93
N ILE A 213 -7.02 -9.55 -6.83
CA ILE A 213 -7.42 -9.22 -5.48
C ILE A 213 -6.19 -9.07 -4.58
N VAL A 214 -6.18 -8.03 -3.75
CA VAL A 214 -5.24 -7.86 -2.64
C VAL A 214 -6.02 -7.95 -1.34
N THR A 215 -5.60 -8.86 -0.44
CA THR A 215 -6.24 -9.01 0.87
C THR A 215 -5.43 -8.37 1.99
N GLY A 216 -6.10 -7.96 3.07
CA GLY A 216 -5.42 -7.51 4.28
C GLY A 216 -6.24 -7.76 5.54
N SER A 217 -5.56 -8.14 6.63
CA SER A 217 -6.22 -8.43 7.90
C SER A 217 -6.75 -7.16 8.56
N LEU A 218 -7.88 -7.28 9.25
CA LEU A 218 -8.33 -6.27 10.18
C LEU A 218 -7.29 -6.04 11.28
N ARG A 219 -7.14 -4.77 11.66
CA ARG A 219 -6.44 -4.37 12.88
C ARG A 219 -7.43 -3.68 13.78
N VAL A 220 -7.41 -4.04 15.05
CA VAL A 220 -8.40 -3.62 16.03
C VAL A 220 -7.68 -2.95 17.21
N SER A 221 -8.15 -1.75 17.54
CA SER A 221 -7.89 -1.07 18.80
C SER A 221 -9.09 -1.27 19.74
N GLU A 222 -8.96 -0.80 20.99
CA GLU A 222 -10.08 -0.81 21.93
C GLU A 222 -11.28 0.01 21.40
N SER A 223 -11.01 1.16 20.81
CA SER A 223 -12.02 2.02 20.17
C SER A 223 -12.72 1.30 19.01
N ILE A 224 -11.95 0.68 18.11
CA ILE A 224 -12.49 -0.05 16.96
C ILE A 224 -13.35 -1.23 17.42
N LEU A 225 -12.89 -2.02 18.41
CA LEU A 225 -13.66 -3.14 18.93
C LEU A 225 -15.00 -2.69 19.52
N ASN A 226 -14.98 -1.60 20.30
CA ASN A 226 -16.19 -1.02 20.87
C ASN A 226 -17.16 -0.50 19.80
N LYS A 227 -16.66 0.09 18.71
CA LYS A 227 -17.50 0.50 17.58
C LYS A 227 -18.18 -0.69 16.93
N PHE A 228 -17.45 -1.79 16.69
CA PHE A 228 -18.03 -3.02 16.17
C PHE A 228 -19.14 -3.56 17.08
N ILE A 229 -18.90 -3.66 18.39
CA ILE A 229 -19.91 -4.11 19.37
C ILE A 229 -21.17 -3.24 19.31
N LYS A 230 -21.01 -1.91 19.24
CA LYS A 230 -22.14 -0.96 19.15
C LYS A 230 -22.97 -1.07 17.87
N THR A 231 -22.44 -1.68 16.81
CA THR A 231 -23.22 -1.87 15.56
C THR A 231 -24.28 -2.96 15.66
N GLY A 232 -24.19 -3.84 16.67
CA GLY A 232 -25.04 -5.02 16.78
C GLY A 232 -24.68 -6.15 15.80
N ILE A 233 -23.57 -6.02 15.06
CA ILE A 233 -22.99 -7.13 14.29
C ILE A 233 -22.44 -8.18 15.27
N ASP A 234 -22.60 -9.47 14.96
CA ASP A 234 -21.94 -10.52 15.72
C ASP A 234 -20.41 -10.42 15.56
N VAL A 235 -19.72 -10.18 16.66
CA VAL A 235 -18.27 -10.02 16.74
C VAL A 235 -17.58 -11.22 17.37
N SER A 236 -18.31 -12.32 17.63
CA SER A 236 -17.78 -13.50 18.32
C SER A 236 -16.57 -14.08 17.60
N GLU A 237 -16.66 -14.23 16.27
CA GLU A 237 -15.56 -14.77 15.46
C GLU A 237 -14.37 -13.80 15.39
N LEU A 238 -14.63 -12.48 15.32
CA LEU A 238 -13.59 -11.46 15.39
C LEU A 238 -12.83 -11.54 16.73
N ILE A 239 -13.55 -11.63 17.86
CA ILE A 239 -12.96 -11.67 19.20
C ILE A 239 -12.15 -12.96 19.39
N LYS A 240 -12.68 -14.11 18.97
CA LYS A 240 -12.00 -15.41 19.04
C LYS A 240 -10.66 -15.42 18.30
N ARG A 241 -10.54 -14.62 17.24
CA ARG A 241 -9.34 -14.51 16.39
C ARG A 241 -8.35 -13.44 16.85
N LEU A 242 -8.63 -12.72 17.95
CA LEU A 242 -7.66 -11.79 18.52
C LEU A 242 -6.60 -12.58 19.32
N PRO A 243 -5.30 -12.37 19.08
CA PRO A 243 -4.26 -12.96 19.93
C PRO A 243 -4.36 -12.52 21.39
N ARG A 244 -4.89 -11.32 21.61
CA ARG A 244 -5.08 -10.68 22.90
C ARG A 244 -6.02 -9.49 22.75
N LYS A 245 -6.64 -9.07 23.85
CA LYS A 245 -7.45 -7.85 23.87
C LYS A 245 -6.56 -6.62 23.61
N PRO A 246 -6.96 -5.69 22.72
CA PRO A 246 -6.25 -4.44 22.53
C PRO A 246 -6.41 -3.52 23.75
N ARG A 247 -5.38 -2.73 24.04
CA ARG A 247 -5.32 -1.74 25.13
C ARG A 247 -5.08 -0.35 24.56
N GLY A 248 -5.99 0.58 24.84
CA GLY A 248 -5.89 1.96 24.37
C GLY A 248 -5.83 2.05 22.84
N ARG A 249 -4.81 2.73 22.31
CA ARG A 249 -4.65 3.03 20.87
C ARG A 249 -3.80 2.00 20.10
N GLU A 250 -3.35 0.94 20.77
CA GLU A 250 -2.59 -0.09 20.07
C GLU A 250 -3.48 -0.81 19.03
N GLN A 251 -2.86 -1.26 17.94
CA GLN A 251 -3.55 -1.96 16.86
C GLN A 251 -3.13 -3.42 16.83
N VAL A 252 -4.01 -4.30 17.29
CA VAL A 252 -3.81 -5.75 17.28
C VAL A 252 -4.34 -6.31 15.96
N SER A 253 -3.52 -7.09 15.24
CA SER A 253 -3.94 -7.71 13.98
C SER A 253 -4.76 -8.97 14.26
N VAL A 254 -5.89 -9.11 13.58
CA VAL A 254 -6.80 -10.27 13.69
C VAL A 254 -6.27 -11.44 12.85
N TYR A 255 -6.24 -12.64 13.42
CA TYR A 255 -5.82 -13.84 12.71
C TYR A 255 -6.83 -14.25 11.63
N THR A 256 -6.35 -14.28 10.39
CA THR A 256 -7.19 -14.41 9.17
C THR A 256 -6.48 -15.21 8.08
N SER A 257 -5.49 -16.03 8.44
CA SER A 257 -4.68 -16.79 7.46
C SER A 257 -5.51 -17.83 6.71
N ASP A 258 -6.36 -18.57 7.43
CA ASP A 258 -7.32 -19.53 6.92
C ASP A 258 -8.36 -18.87 6.00
N ILE A 259 -8.94 -17.74 6.41
CA ILE A 259 -9.92 -16.99 5.59
C ILE A 259 -9.26 -16.49 4.30
N LYS A 260 -8.02 -15.97 4.40
CA LYS A 260 -7.24 -15.57 3.21
C LYS A 260 -6.97 -16.75 2.29
N GLU A 261 -6.75 -17.95 2.82
CA GLU A 261 -6.54 -19.15 2.02
C GLU A 261 -7.82 -19.56 1.29
N MET A 262 -8.99 -19.48 1.94
CA MET A 262 -10.29 -19.69 1.29
C MET A 262 -10.51 -18.71 0.13
N ILE A 263 -10.30 -17.42 0.39
CA ILE A 263 -10.38 -16.35 -0.62
C ILE A 263 -9.38 -16.62 -1.76
N ALA A 264 -8.15 -17.03 -1.44
CA ALA A 264 -7.12 -17.32 -2.45
C ALA A 264 -7.51 -18.49 -3.36
N LYS A 265 -8.04 -19.58 -2.78
CA LYS A 265 -8.52 -20.75 -3.52
C LYS A 265 -9.63 -20.35 -4.49
N TYR A 266 -10.62 -19.60 -4.00
CA TYR A 266 -11.74 -19.15 -4.83
C TYR A 266 -11.30 -18.19 -5.94
N ALA A 267 -10.50 -17.17 -5.61
CA ALA A 267 -10.01 -16.20 -6.58
C ALA A 267 -9.20 -16.86 -7.71
N ARG A 268 -8.28 -17.78 -7.36
CA ARG A 268 -7.46 -18.51 -8.35
C ARG A 268 -8.31 -19.42 -9.23
N LYS A 269 -9.30 -20.13 -8.65
CA LYS A 269 -10.22 -20.97 -9.40
C LYS A 269 -10.96 -20.20 -10.51
N HIS A 270 -11.22 -18.91 -10.28
CA HIS A 270 -11.91 -18.03 -11.21
C HIS A 270 -10.95 -17.12 -12.02
N GLY A 271 -9.65 -17.45 -12.06
CA GLY A 271 -8.68 -16.77 -12.92
C GLY A 271 -8.21 -15.39 -12.44
N LEU A 272 -8.56 -14.98 -11.22
CA LEU A 272 -8.00 -13.76 -10.64
C LEU A 272 -6.62 -14.00 -10.04
N ILE A 273 -5.77 -12.98 -10.18
CA ILE A 273 -4.50 -12.90 -9.46
C ILE A 273 -4.80 -12.64 -7.98
N PHE A 274 -4.28 -13.50 -7.11
CA PHE A 274 -4.38 -13.31 -5.66
C PHE A 274 -3.03 -12.87 -5.07
N PHE A 275 -3.04 -11.71 -4.40
CA PHE A 275 -1.88 -11.19 -3.68
C PHE A 275 -2.17 -10.95 -2.20
N THR A 276 -1.16 -11.27 -1.37
CA THR A 276 -1.21 -11.06 0.08
C THR A 276 -0.73 -9.67 0.50
N GLU A 277 -0.05 -8.94 -0.38
CA GLU A 277 0.48 -7.60 -0.12
C GLU A 277 0.21 -6.65 -1.29
N ALA A 278 -0.09 -5.40 -0.94
CA ALA A 278 -0.34 -4.35 -1.93
C ALA A 278 0.89 -4.08 -2.82
N CYS A 279 2.11 -4.20 -2.29
CA CYS A 279 3.33 -4.01 -3.08
C CYS A 279 3.46 -5.00 -4.25
N MET A 280 2.83 -6.18 -4.18
CA MET A 280 2.82 -7.14 -5.28
C MET A 280 1.96 -6.64 -6.44
N ALA A 281 0.78 -6.06 -6.13
CA ALA A 281 -0.05 -5.41 -7.15
C ALA A 281 0.67 -4.23 -7.79
N ASN A 282 1.34 -3.40 -6.98
CA ASN A 282 2.17 -2.29 -7.47
C ASN A 282 3.23 -2.78 -8.46
N LEU A 283 4.02 -3.79 -8.10
CA LEU A 283 5.03 -4.34 -9.01
C LEU A 283 4.40 -4.94 -10.28
N TYR A 284 3.30 -5.69 -10.13
CA TYR A 284 2.62 -6.34 -11.24
C TYR A 284 2.11 -5.35 -12.30
N THR A 285 1.50 -4.23 -11.90
CA THR A 285 1.00 -3.24 -12.87
C THR A 285 2.13 -2.56 -13.62
N HIS A 286 3.27 -2.35 -12.96
CA HIS A 286 4.52 -1.85 -13.56
C HIS A 286 5.34 -2.91 -14.32
N GLY A 287 4.80 -4.12 -14.50
CA GLY A 287 5.45 -5.17 -15.29
C GLY A 287 6.61 -5.90 -14.59
N TYR A 288 6.78 -5.70 -13.29
CA TYR A 288 7.82 -6.36 -12.50
C TYR A 288 7.26 -7.52 -11.67
N SER A 289 8.11 -8.51 -11.44
CA SER A 289 7.86 -9.56 -10.46
C SER A 289 8.69 -9.36 -9.20
N CYS A 290 8.28 -9.96 -8.09
CA CYS A 290 9.10 -10.15 -6.90
C CYS A 290 9.22 -11.65 -6.60
N TRP A 291 10.19 -12.05 -5.79
CA TRP A 291 10.37 -13.47 -5.48
C TRP A 291 9.15 -14.12 -4.82
N LYS A 292 8.37 -13.34 -4.05
CA LYS A 292 7.12 -13.83 -3.46
C LYS A 292 6.03 -14.05 -4.51
N MET A 293 5.95 -13.20 -5.54
CA MET A 293 5.05 -13.42 -6.67
C MET A 293 5.41 -14.70 -7.42
N ILE A 294 6.70 -14.89 -7.70
CA ILE A 294 7.22 -16.09 -8.40
C ILE A 294 6.91 -17.36 -7.59
N HIS A 295 7.16 -17.35 -6.28
CA HIS A 295 6.82 -18.46 -5.39
C HIS A 295 5.32 -18.80 -5.40
N LEU A 296 4.47 -17.80 -5.63
CA LEU A 296 3.01 -17.97 -5.76
C LEU A 296 2.55 -18.31 -7.18
N GLY A 297 3.49 -18.49 -8.13
CA GLY A 297 3.20 -18.84 -9.53
C GLY A 297 2.90 -17.64 -10.44
N TYR A 298 3.16 -16.41 -10.00
CA TYR A 298 2.94 -15.20 -10.81
C TYR A 298 4.27 -14.62 -11.32
N ASP A 299 4.45 -14.64 -12.63
CA ASP A 299 5.61 -14.08 -13.32
C ASP A 299 5.16 -13.16 -14.46
N THR A 300 5.65 -11.93 -14.45
CA THR A 300 5.40 -10.91 -15.48
C THR A 300 6.37 -11.01 -16.66
N GLY A 301 7.31 -11.96 -16.63
CA GLY A 301 8.38 -12.14 -17.61
C GLY A 301 9.66 -11.37 -17.27
N VAL A 302 9.61 -10.42 -16.34
CA VAL A 302 10.77 -9.66 -15.85
C VAL A 302 11.16 -10.17 -14.46
N LYS A 303 11.97 -11.24 -14.45
CA LYS A 303 12.44 -11.86 -13.19
C LYS A 303 13.42 -10.95 -12.43
N PRO A 304 13.31 -10.86 -11.10
CA PRO A 304 14.31 -10.18 -10.29
C PRO A 304 15.68 -10.86 -10.37
N LYS A 305 16.73 -10.09 -10.12
CA LYS A 305 18.07 -10.65 -9.90
C LYS A 305 18.04 -11.54 -8.65
N GLN A 306 18.66 -12.72 -8.75
CA GLN A 306 18.82 -13.61 -7.60
C GLN A 306 19.88 -13.03 -6.64
N PRO A 307 19.57 -12.88 -5.34
CA PRO A 307 20.53 -12.43 -4.35
C PRO A 307 21.52 -13.56 -4.03
N SER A 308 22.81 -13.20 -3.88
CA SER A 308 23.83 -14.08 -3.30
C SER A 308 24.26 -13.54 -1.94
N LYS A 309 24.69 -14.43 -1.02
CA LYS A 309 25.19 -14.01 0.30
C LYS A 309 26.31 -12.96 0.17
N ASN A 310 27.28 -13.20 -0.71
CA ASN A 310 28.39 -12.28 -0.98
C ASN A 310 27.90 -10.88 -1.36
N SER A 311 26.96 -10.79 -2.31
CA SER A 311 26.42 -9.50 -2.74
C SER A 311 25.65 -8.76 -1.64
N VAL A 312 25.09 -9.47 -0.67
CA VAL A 312 24.41 -8.87 0.47
C VAL A 312 25.43 -8.40 1.52
N TYR A 313 26.48 -9.19 1.78
CA TYR A 313 27.61 -8.77 2.61
C TYR A 313 28.30 -7.52 2.05
N GLU A 314 28.50 -7.42 0.73
CA GLU A 314 29.05 -6.24 0.07
C GLU A 314 28.22 -4.97 0.35
N ILE A 315 26.89 -5.05 0.22
CA ILE A 315 25.99 -3.92 0.49
C ILE A 315 26.05 -3.55 1.99
N ALA A 316 26.06 -4.55 2.88
CA ALA A 316 26.15 -4.30 4.32
C ALA A 316 27.49 -3.66 4.71
N SER A 317 28.60 -4.16 4.16
CA SER A 317 29.94 -3.62 4.37
C SER A 317 30.04 -2.18 3.87
N ALA A 318 29.47 -1.86 2.69
CA ALA A 318 29.41 -0.49 2.18
C ALA A 318 28.60 0.46 3.09
N LEU A 319 27.72 -0.09 3.92
CA LEU A 319 26.96 0.66 4.93
C LEU A 319 27.59 0.59 6.33
N ASN A 320 28.77 0.00 6.51
CA ASN A 320 29.39 -0.27 7.82
C ASN A 320 28.44 -1.02 8.77
N ILE A 321 27.78 -2.07 8.28
CA ILE A 321 26.91 -2.96 9.06
C ILE A 321 27.59 -4.32 9.19
N SER A 322 27.82 -4.77 10.42
CA SER A 322 28.28 -6.14 10.70
C SER A 322 27.11 -7.11 10.59
N VAL A 323 27.21 -8.08 9.68
CA VAL A 323 26.22 -9.15 9.47
C VAL A 323 26.87 -10.45 9.91
N GLU A 324 26.30 -11.10 10.93
CA GLU A 324 26.79 -12.36 11.47
C GLU A 324 26.37 -13.55 10.61
N ASP A 325 25.11 -13.56 10.15
CA ASP A 325 24.59 -14.61 9.30
C ASP A 325 23.54 -14.09 8.30
N ILE A 326 23.42 -14.83 7.20
CA ILE A 326 22.44 -14.62 6.14
C ILE A 326 21.78 -15.96 5.81
N LYS A 327 20.46 -16.00 5.94
CA LYS A 327 19.64 -17.12 5.46
C LYS A 327 18.76 -16.66 4.31
N LEU A 328 18.93 -17.32 3.16
CA LEU A 328 18.09 -17.12 1.98
C LEU A 328 16.97 -18.17 2.00
N SER A 329 15.73 -17.74 1.75
CA SER A 329 14.61 -18.60 1.38
C SER A 329 14.14 -18.26 -0.03
N ASP A 330 13.13 -18.99 -0.53
CA ASP A 330 12.58 -18.81 -1.88
C ASP A 330 12.15 -17.38 -2.19
N TYR A 331 11.71 -16.62 -1.18
CA TYR A 331 11.20 -15.26 -1.35
C TYR A 331 11.58 -14.27 -0.25
N SER A 332 12.40 -14.68 0.71
CA SER A 332 12.85 -13.81 1.80
C SER A 332 14.34 -13.97 2.10
N ILE A 333 14.93 -12.92 2.66
CA ILE A 333 16.27 -12.93 3.24
C ILE A 333 16.15 -12.59 4.71
N TYR A 334 16.79 -13.40 5.56
CA TYR A 334 16.98 -13.13 6.97
C TYR A 334 18.44 -12.70 7.20
N LEU A 335 18.61 -11.59 7.90
CA LEU A 335 19.90 -10.99 8.23
C LEU A 335 20.01 -10.87 9.74
N TRP A 336 21.03 -11.47 10.33
CA TRP A 336 21.37 -11.28 11.74
C TRP A 336 22.51 -10.26 11.81
N ILE A 337 22.25 -9.11 12.43
CA ILE A 337 23.20 -8.01 12.48
C ILE A 337 23.57 -7.68 13.93
N SER A 338 24.88 -7.51 14.17
CA SER A 338 25.46 -7.21 15.48
C SER A 338 25.74 -5.71 15.67
N SER A 339 25.96 -4.97 14.57
CA SER A 339 26.29 -3.54 14.59
C SER A 339 25.60 -2.75 13.45
N GLY A 340 25.67 -1.42 13.48
CA GLY A 340 25.13 -0.58 12.39
C GLY A 340 23.60 -0.51 12.30
N TRP A 341 22.89 -0.78 13.41
CA TRP A 341 21.42 -0.87 13.45
C TRP A 341 20.70 0.37 12.91
N ASN A 342 21.28 1.56 13.09
CA ASN A 342 20.73 2.82 12.57
C ASN A 342 20.59 2.85 11.03
N ARG A 343 21.39 2.05 10.31
CA ARG A 343 21.37 1.93 8.83
C ARG A 343 20.65 0.69 8.32
N SER A 344 20.14 -0.18 9.21
CA SER A 344 19.44 -1.42 8.86
C SER A 344 18.26 -1.21 7.89
N ILE A 345 17.54 -0.10 8.02
CA ILE A 345 16.41 0.21 7.14
C ILE A 345 16.88 0.55 5.72
N LEU A 346 17.98 1.32 5.59
CA LEU A 346 18.57 1.59 4.29
C LEU A 346 19.12 0.30 3.66
N LEU A 347 19.76 -0.56 4.45
CA LEU A 347 20.17 -1.90 3.99
C LEU A 347 18.98 -2.69 3.43
N SER A 348 17.87 -2.71 4.17
CA SER A 348 16.63 -3.37 3.74
C SER A 348 16.10 -2.78 2.43
N GLU A 349 16.05 -1.45 2.29
CA GLU A 349 15.54 -0.79 1.07
C GLU A 349 16.45 -1.03 -0.14
N LEU A 350 17.77 -1.06 0.04
CA LEU A 350 18.73 -1.37 -1.03
C LEU A 350 18.59 -2.82 -1.52
N ILE A 351 18.53 -3.78 -0.60
CA ILE A 351 18.34 -5.19 -0.93
C ILE A 351 16.97 -5.40 -1.59
N HIS A 352 15.92 -4.82 -1.03
CA HIS A 352 14.57 -4.94 -1.58
C HIS A 352 14.45 -4.31 -2.97
N SER A 353 15.02 -3.13 -3.20
CA SER A 353 15.01 -2.46 -4.51
C SER A 353 15.82 -3.24 -5.55
N ARG A 354 17.01 -3.74 -5.16
CA ARG A 354 17.91 -4.45 -6.07
C ARG A 354 17.43 -5.85 -6.45
N TYR A 355 16.87 -6.60 -5.50
CA TYR A 355 16.55 -8.01 -5.68
C TYR A 355 15.05 -8.33 -5.65
N ARG A 356 14.18 -7.34 -5.36
CA ARG A 356 12.71 -7.53 -5.20
C ARG A 356 12.39 -8.74 -4.31
N ILE A 357 13.08 -8.83 -3.18
CA ILE A 357 12.94 -9.90 -2.19
C ILE A 357 12.55 -9.31 -0.83
N CYS A 358 11.75 -10.03 -0.04
CA CYS A 358 11.40 -9.59 1.29
C CYS A 358 12.63 -9.66 2.22
N VAL A 359 12.86 -8.63 3.03
CA VAL A 359 14.00 -8.61 3.96
C VAL A 359 13.49 -8.63 5.41
N ARG A 360 14.14 -9.46 6.23
CA ARG A 360 13.92 -9.59 7.67
C ARG A 360 15.24 -9.38 8.37
N ILE A 361 15.34 -8.33 9.18
CA ILE A 361 16.55 -8.01 9.93
C ILE A 361 16.29 -8.31 11.39
N LEU A 362 17.18 -9.12 11.97
CA LEU A 362 17.18 -9.56 13.36
C LEU A 362 18.43 -8.99 14.02
N ARG A 363 18.27 -8.50 15.25
CA ARG A 363 19.38 -8.02 16.06
C ARG A 363 19.94 -9.20 16.87
N VAL A 364 21.25 -9.35 16.87
CA VAL A 364 21.98 -10.35 17.68
C VAL A 364 23.00 -9.68 18.57
#